data_AF-A0A1H8BBP4-F1
#
_entry.id   AF-A0A1H8BBP4-F1
#
_cell.length_a   1.000
_cell.length_b   1.000
_cell.length_c   1.000
_cell.angle_alpha   90.00
_cell.angle_beta   90.00
_cell.angle_gamma   90.00
#
_symmetry.space_group_name_H-M   'P 1'
#
loop_
_entity.id
_entity.type
_entity.pdbx_description
1 polymer ?
#
loop_
_entity_poly.entity_id
_entity_poly.type
_entity_poly.pdbx_seq_one_letter_code
_entity_poly.pdbx_strand_id
1 'polypeptide(L)'
;MIEVPGGYGTSAEVAVVDPALSVREQSAVADLLEGYPDLVAARGLEPVSGLGHGFLGKAVAVAAAGGVVTALVAWAKSTSVSAPRPGSITEEVTRILDWVQTIGSTALIGGAGVALLLGVLRYIDTRNLRAVTRLAREHAVRSDTLAAPAARLLKRAQAAAAAIRESRMHSTDLAGLRHRTEEHLPAELWEIARTLREYSSLAQSNSGGEGEDRVADLRKSERSALATVLTSTERRVEALELYARRCAEADRRYEALAAVEELEARGERVMELLARTAADDVAAEDSRRLADQAAAAGEALSEALDQAKDAAVIALPERDSA
;
A
#
# COMPACT_ATOMS: atom_id res chain seq x y z
N MET A 1 8.03 -23.05 -8.31
CA MET A 1 8.65 -21.91 -9.02
C MET A 1 7.52 -20.93 -9.30
N ILE A 2 7.28 -20.02 -8.36
CA ILE A 2 6.18 -19.04 -8.41
C ILE A 2 6.83 -17.75 -8.86
N GLU A 3 6.58 -17.35 -10.11
CA GLU A 3 6.92 -16.02 -10.59
C GLU A 3 6.09 -15.00 -9.82
N VAL A 4 6.76 -14.30 -8.91
CA VAL A 4 6.23 -13.08 -8.31
C VAL A 4 6.46 -11.97 -9.34
N PRO A 5 5.42 -11.28 -9.83
CA PRO A 5 5.60 -10.21 -10.81
C PRO A 5 6.29 -9.03 -10.12
N GLY A 6 7.55 -8.80 -10.50
CA GLY A 6 8.32 -7.61 -10.18
C GLY A 6 7.72 -6.39 -10.85
N GLY A 7 6.75 -5.77 -10.18
CA GLY A 7 6.31 -4.42 -10.47
C GLY A 7 7.30 -3.42 -9.89
N TYR A 8 8.34 -3.07 -10.66
CA TYR A 8 9.09 -1.83 -10.45
C TYR A 8 8.18 -0.66 -10.82
N GLY A 9 7.25 -0.32 -9.92
CA GLY A 9 6.72 1.03 -9.88
C GLY A 9 7.89 1.93 -9.56
N THR A 10 8.24 2.79 -10.52
CA THR A 10 9.02 4.00 -10.30
C THR A 10 8.65 4.55 -8.93
N SER A 11 9.55 4.46 -7.94
CA SER A 11 9.26 4.83 -6.57
C SER A 11 8.63 6.21 -6.57
N ALA A 12 7.30 6.27 -6.42
CA ALA A 12 6.59 7.52 -6.23
C ALA A 12 7.31 8.18 -5.07
N GLU A 13 7.88 9.35 -5.32
CA GLU A 13 8.76 10.04 -4.38
C GLU A 13 7.93 10.34 -3.12
N VAL A 14 8.05 9.44 -2.13
CA VAL A 14 7.15 9.42 -0.98
C VAL A 14 7.42 10.68 -0.18
N ALA A 15 6.42 11.55 -0.03
CA ALA A 15 6.57 12.69 0.85
C ALA A 15 6.64 12.23 2.31
N VAL A 16 7.46 12.88 3.12
CA VAL A 16 7.40 12.69 4.58
C VAL A 16 6.26 13.53 5.10
N VAL A 17 5.27 12.87 5.72
CA VAL A 17 4.08 13.51 6.31
C VAL A 17 4.26 13.61 7.82
N ASP A 18 3.76 14.71 8.39
CA ASP A 18 3.78 14.96 9.84
C ASP A 18 2.99 13.88 10.60
N PRO A 19 3.63 13.14 11.52
CA PRO A 19 2.96 12.10 12.30
C PRO A 19 1.95 12.65 13.31
N ALA A 20 1.99 13.96 13.63
CA ALA A 20 1.03 14.58 14.54
C ALA A 20 -0.37 14.74 13.92
N LEU A 21 -0.49 14.63 12.60
CA LEU A 21 -1.79 14.67 11.91
C LEU A 21 -2.62 13.42 12.23
N SER A 22 -3.95 13.57 12.22
CA SER A 22 -4.82 12.40 12.35
C SER A 22 -4.68 11.46 11.14
N VAL A 23 -4.96 10.16 11.32
CA VAL A 23 -4.86 9.16 10.24
C VAL A 23 -5.68 9.55 9.00
N ARG A 24 -6.83 10.21 9.20
CA ARG A 24 -7.66 10.71 8.09
C ARG A 24 -6.98 11.83 7.32
N GLU A 25 -6.34 12.76 8.02
CA GLU A 25 -5.60 13.87 7.40
C GLU A 25 -4.34 13.36 6.70
N GLN A 26 -3.62 12.42 7.30
CA GLN A 26 -2.46 11.77 6.67
C GLN A 26 -2.86 11.08 5.36
N SER A 27 -3.98 10.35 5.36
CA SER A 27 -4.51 9.69 4.16
C SER A 27 -4.93 10.71 3.10
N ALA A 28 -5.65 11.77 3.49
CA ALA A 28 -6.06 12.82 2.56
C ALA A 28 -4.87 13.58 1.94
N VAL A 29 -3.80 13.80 2.71
CA VAL A 29 -2.56 14.40 2.21
C VAL A 29 -1.83 13.44 1.27
N ALA A 30 -1.75 12.15 1.60
CA ALA A 30 -1.17 11.13 0.74
C ALA A 30 -1.92 11.00 -0.60
N ASP A 31 -3.25 10.89 -0.57
CA ASP A 31 -4.11 10.81 -1.74
C ASP A 31 -3.95 12.05 -2.64
N LEU A 32 -3.84 13.24 -2.03
CA LEU A 32 -3.60 14.49 -2.77
C LEU A 32 -2.23 14.50 -3.43
N LEU A 33 -1.19 14.03 -2.74
CA LEU A 33 0.18 13.98 -3.26
C LEU A 33 0.34 12.98 -4.40
N GLU A 34 -0.39 11.86 -4.35
CA GLU A 34 -0.41 10.84 -5.39
C GLU A 34 -1.23 11.29 -6.61
N GLY A 35 -2.42 11.85 -6.38
CA GLY A 35 -3.32 12.27 -7.46
C GLY A 35 -2.92 13.57 -8.16
N TYR A 36 -2.30 14.52 -7.42
CA TYR A 36 -2.06 15.88 -7.90
C TYR A 36 -0.72 16.47 -7.42
N PRO A 37 0.44 15.87 -7.78
CA PRO A 37 1.75 16.31 -7.30
C PRO A 37 2.06 17.78 -7.65
N ASP A 38 1.63 18.24 -8.83
CA ASP A 38 1.89 19.60 -9.32
C ASP A 38 1.17 20.69 -8.50
N LEU A 39 -0.01 20.39 -7.94
CA LEU A 39 -0.78 21.37 -7.14
C LEU A 39 -0.09 21.69 -5.81
N VAL A 40 0.67 20.74 -5.27
CA VAL A 40 1.45 20.91 -4.03
C VAL A 40 2.78 21.60 -4.33
N ALA A 41 3.40 21.29 -5.47
CA ALA A 41 4.66 21.91 -5.90
C ALA A 41 4.51 23.39 -6.34
N ALA A 42 3.34 23.78 -6.88
CA ALA A 42 3.07 25.15 -7.29
C ALA A 42 3.08 26.12 -6.09
N ARG A 43 4.16 26.91 -5.96
CA ARG A 43 4.22 28.11 -5.11
C ARG A 43 3.29 29.17 -5.70
N GLY A 44 2.02 29.09 -5.33
CA GLY A 44 0.98 29.98 -5.84
C GLY A 44 0.08 29.24 -6.81
N LEU A 45 -1.08 28.83 -6.29
CA LEU A 45 -2.24 28.68 -7.16
C LEU A 45 -2.66 30.10 -7.51
N GLU A 46 -1.99 30.71 -8.49
CA GLU A 46 -2.63 31.75 -9.29
C GLU A 46 -3.98 31.14 -9.71
N PRO A 47 -5.12 31.76 -9.37
CA PRO A 47 -6.41 31.18 -9.68
C PRO A 47 -6.41 30.89 -11.18
N VAL A 48 -6.70 29.64 -11.57
CA VAL A 48 -6.95 29.28 -12.95
C VAL A 48 -8.22 30.02 -13.38
N SER A 49 -8.05 31.29 -13.71
CA SER A 49 -9.05 32.22 -14.18
C SER A 49 -9.41 31.93 -15.65
N GLY A 50 -8.77 30.94 -16.27
CA GLY A 50 -8.99 30.54 -17.66
C GLY A 50 -10.12 29.55 -17.93
N LEU A 51 -10.77 28.96 -16.91
CA LEU A 51 -11.76 27.88 -17.14
C LEU A 51 -13.17 28.14 -16.57
N GLY A 52 -13.49 29.39 -16.23
CA GLY A 52 -14.76 29.74 -15.57
C GLY A 52 -15.88 30.33 -16.45
N HIS A 53 -15.58 30.98 -17.58
CA HIS A 53 -16.62 31.73 -18.32
C HIS A 53 -17.28 30.94 -19.46
N GLY A 54 -16.63 29.91 -20.00
CA GLY A 54 -17.15 29.19 -21.17
C GLY A 54 -18.31 28.24 -20.86
N PHE A 55 -18.30 27.57 -19.71
CA PHE A 55 -19.29 26.54 -19.39
C PHE A 55 -20.49 27.10 -18.61
N LEU A 56 -20.25 28.01 -17.66
CA LEU A 56 -21.32 28.73 -16.97
C LEU A 56 -22.07 29.66 -17.93
N GLY A 57 -21.36 30.31 -18.88
CA GLY A 57 -21.99 31.12 -19.92
C GLY A 57 -22.90 30.31 -20.85
N LYS A 58 -22.53 29.06 -21.17
CA LYS A 58 -23.37 28.15 -21.97
C LYS A 58 -24.58 27.64 -21.19
N ALA A 59 -24.43 27.33 -19.90
CA ALA A 59 -25.55 26.91 -19.05
C ALA A 59 -26.55 28.06 -18.80
N VAL A 60 -26.05 29.29 -18.58
CA VAL A 60 -26.88 30.50 -18.47
C VAL A 60 -27.56 30.84 -19.80
N ALA A 61 -26.88 30.64 -20.94
CA ALA A 61 -27.49 30.84 -22.26
C ALA A 61 -28.64 29.86 -22.54
N VAL A 62 -28.53 28.60 -22.12
CA VAL A 62 -29.62 27.61 -22.24
C VAL A 62 -30.79 27.93 -21.29
N ALA A 63 -30.51 28.42 -20.08
CA ALA A 63 -31.55 28.87 -19.14
C ALA A 63 -32.26 30.16 -19.63
N ALA A 64 -31.52 31.09 -20.22
CA ALA A 64 -32.08 32.32 -20.80
C ALA A 64 -32.95 32.02 -22.04
N ALA A 65 -32.53 31.08 -22.90
CA ALA A 65 -33.33 30.66 -24.05
C ALA A 65 -34.66 30.00 -23.63
N GLY A 66 -34.66 29.18 -22.57
CA GLY A 66 -35.88 28.58 -22.02
C GLY A 66 -36.86 29.62 -21.43
N GLY A 67 -36.33 30.64 -20.74
CA GLY A 67 -37.12 31.74 -20.18
C GLY A 67 -37.75 32.66 -21.22
N VAL A 68 -37.06 32.93 -22.33
CA VAL A 68 -37.58 33.77 -23.43
C VAL A 68 -38.74 33.08 -24.15
N VAL A 69 -38.69 31.76 -24.34
CA VAL A 69 -39.79 31.00 -24.96
C VAL A 69 -41.03 30.97 -24.06
N THR A 70 -40.87 30.80 -22.74
CA THR A 70 -42.00 30.84 -21.79
C THR A 70 -42.62 32.22 -21.70
N ALA A 71 -41.82 33.28 -21.71
CA ALA A 71 -42.31 34.66 -21.71
C ALA A 71 -43.06 35.00 -23.00
N LEU A 72 -42.57 34.57 -24.17
CA LEU A 72 -43.24 34.76 -25.46
C LEU A 72 -44.57 34.01 -25.55
N VAL A 73 -44.65 32.77 -25.04
CA VAL A 73 -45.89 31.99 -24.97
C VAL A 73 -46.91 32.64 -24.05
N ALA A 74 -46.49 33.14 -22.87
CA ALA A 74 -47.36 33.85 -21.94
C ALA A 74 -47.89 35.17 -22.54
N TRP A 75 -47.03 35.92 -23.23
CA TRP A 75 -47.40 37.15 -23.94
C TRP A 75 -48.35 36.91 -25.13
N ALA A 76 -48.14 35.82 -25.88
CA ALA A 76 -49.03 35.41 -26.96
C ALA A 76 -50.42 34.99 -26.45
N LYS A 77 -50.49 34.31 -25.29
CA LYS A 77 -51.76 33.99 -24.61
C LYS A 77 -52.46 35.25 -24.09
N SER A 78 -51.74 36.26 -23.60
CA SER A 78 -52.35 37.49 -23.05
C SER A 78 -52.88 38.45 -24.12
N THR A 79 -52.38 38.35 -25.36
CA THR A 79 -52.77 39.23 -26.48
C THR A 79 -53.94 38.70 -27.30
N SER A 80 -54.35 37.44 -27.11
CA SER A 80 -55.48 36.82 -27.81
C SER A 80 -56.80 36.98 -27.04
N VAL A 81 -57.47 38.13 -27.18
CA VAL A 81 -58.77 38.44 -26.54
C VAL A 81 -59.96 38.02 -27.44
N SER A 82 -59.97 36.79 -27.94
CA SER A 82 -61.14 36.26 -28.65
C SER A 82 -61.43 34.84 -28.22
N ALA A 83 -62.64 34.63 -27.70
CA ALA A 83 -63.09 33.32 -27.25
C ALA A 83 -63.02 32.31 -28.41
N PRO A 84 -62.32 31.18 -28.25
CA PRO A 84 -62.14 30.21 -29.32
C PRO A 84 -63.48 29.59 -29.71
N ARG A 85 -63.76 29.55 -31.02
CA ARG A 85 -64.89 28.78 -31.56
C ARG A 85 -64.50 27.28 -31.58
N PRO A 86 -65.38 26.39 -31.11
CA PRO A 86 -65.09 24.95 -31.06
C PRO A 86 -64.86 24.40 -32.47
N GLY A 87 -63.77 23.64 -32.65
CA GLY A 87 -63.42 23.00 -33.93
C GLY A 87 -62.48 23.79 -34.86
N SER A 88 -61.80 24.84 -34.37
CA SER A 88 -60.86 25.64 -35.15
C SER A 88 -59.39 25.30 -34.87
N ILE A 89 -58.51 25.55 -35.85
CA ILE A 89 -57.04 25.32 -35.82
C ILE A 89 -56.37 25.89 -34.56
N THR A 90 -56.98 26.89 -33.92
CA THR A 90 -56.49 27.48 -32.67
C THR A 90 -56.49 26.51 -31.48
N GLU A 91 -57.35 25.49 -31.46
CA GLU A 91 -57.40 24.50 -30.37
C GLU A 91 -56.23 23.51 -30.42
N GLU A 92 -55.78 23.16 -31.63
CA GLU A 92 -54.62 22.30 -31.83
C GLU A 92 -53.31 23.07 -31.55
N VAL A 93 -53.27 24.35 -31.92
CA VAL A 93 -52.15 25.24 -31.61
C VAL A 93 -52.00 25.49 -30.11
N THR A 94 -53.10 25.73 -29.37
CA THR A 94 -53.01 25.94 -27.91
C THR A 94 -52.63 24.67 -27.16
N ARG A 95 -53.04 23.49 -27.64
CA ARG A 95 -52.65 22.18 -27.07
C ARG A 95 -51.16 21.90 -27.25
N ILE A 96 -50.60 22.21 -28.41
CA ILE A 96 -49.14 22.12 -28.66
C ILE A 96 -48.39 23.11 -27.78
N LEU A 97 -48.93 24.32 -27.60
CA LEU A 97 -48.32 25.37 -26.77
C LEU A 97 -48.26 24.98 -25.28
N ASP A 98 -49.29 24.30 -24.76
CA ASP A 98 -49.32 23.79 -23.39
C ASP A 98 -48.33 22.65 -23.16
N TRP A 99 -48.19 21.74 -24.15
CA TRP A 99 -47.22 20.66 -24.09
C TRP A 99 -45.77 21.19 -24.09
N VAL A 100 -45.47 22.19 -24.91
CA VAL A 100 -44.17 22.90 -24.94
C VAL A 100 -43.89 23.61 -23.60
N GLN A 101 -44.90 24.24 -23.00
CA GLN A 101 -44.78 24.89 -21.69
C GLN A 101 -44.46 23.87 -20.57
N THR A 102 -45.06 22.67 -20.63
CA THR A 102 -44.88 21.62 -19.61
C THR A 102 -43.48 20.98 -19.68
N ILE A 103 -42.97 20.74 -20.91
CA ILE A 103 -41.62 20.19 -21.14
C ILE A 103 -40.54 21.23 -20.81
N GLY A 104 -40.76 22.50 -21.17
CA GLY A 104 -39.83 23.59 -20.85
C GLY A 104 -39.66 23.80 -19.34
N SER A 105 -40.75 23.67 -18.57
CA SER A 105 -40.75 23.87 -17.12
C SER A 105 -40.00 22.75 -16.37
N THR A 106 -40.17 21.50 -16.80
CA THR A 106 -39.51 20.34 -16.19
C THR A 106 -38.02 20.27 -16.52
N ALA A 107 -37.63 20.66 -17.74
CA ALA A 107 -36.23 20.75 -18.15
C ALA A 107 -35.46 21.90 -17.44
N LEU A 108 -36.11 23.04 -17.18
CA LEU A 108 -35.50 24.16 -16.45
C LEU A 108 -35.25 23.84 -14.97
N ILE A 109 -36.20 23.19 -14.30
CA ILE A 109 -36.05 22.81 -12.89
C ILE A 109 -34.98 21.72 -12.73
N GLY A 110 -34.95 20.72 -13.63
CA GLY A 110 -33.92 19.67 -13.62
C GLY A 110 -32.52 20.20 -13.95
N GLY A 111 -32.39 21.05 -14.98
CA GLY A 111 -31.11 21.61 -15.40
C GLY A 111 -30.50 22.59 -14.38
N ALA A 112 -31.32 23.47 -13.81
CA ALA A 112 -30.87 24.39 -12.76
C ALA A 112 -30.49 23.63 -11.49
N GLY A 113 -31.24 22.59 -11.12
CA GLY A 113 -30.93 21.72 -9.99
C GLY A 113 -29.58 21.01 -10.16
N VAL A 114 -29.32 20.41 -11.33
CA VAL A 114 -28.04 19.73 -11.61
C VAL A 114 -26.87 20.71 -11.68
N ALA A 115 -27.04 21.89 -12.28
CA ALA A 115 -25.99 22.90 -12.33
C ALA A 115 -25.66 23.47 -10.94
N LEU A 116 -26.67 23.69 -10.10
CA LEU A 116 -26.50 24.14 -8.72
C LEU A 116 -25.87 23.03 -7.86
N LEU A 117 -26.28 21.77 -8.04
CA LEU A 117 -25.66 20.61 -7.39
C LEU A 117 -24.18 20.46 -7.78
N LEU A 118 -23.84 20.54 -9.07
CA LEU A 118 -22.46 20.49 -9.55
C LEU A 118 -21.63 21.69 -9.09
N GLY A 119 -22.23 22.88 -9.05
CA GLY A 119 -21.60 24.09 -8.53
C GLY A 119 -21.32 23.98 -7.03
N VAL A 120 -22.27 23.47 -6.24
CA VAL A 120 -22.10 23.21 -4.80
C VAL A 120 -21.07 22.12 -4.56
N LEU A 121 -21.10 21.01 -5.31
CA LEU A 121 -20.09 19.94 -5.26
C LEU A 121 -18.69 20.50 -5.58
N ARG A 122 -18.54 21.27 -6.65
CA ARG A 122 -17.25 21.93 -6.97
C ARG A 122 -16.83 22.99 -5.97
N TYR A 123 -17.78 23.70 -5.36
CA TYR A 123 -17.47 24.72 -4.37
C TYR A 123 -16.99 24.09 -3.05
N ILE A 124 -17.61 22.98 -2.63
CA ILE A 124 -17.17 22.17 -1.49
C ILE A 124 -15.81 21.54 -1.81
N ASP A 125 -15.64 21.00 -3.02
CA ASP A 125 -14.40 20.40 -3.49
C ASP A 125 -13.25 21.43 -3.52
N THR A 126 -13.46 22.63 -4.06
CA THR A 126 -12.42 23.67 -4.12
C THR A 126 -12.03 24.25 -2.76
N ARG A 127 -12.98 24.39 -1.80
CA ARG A 127 -12.63 24.80 -0.43
C ARG A 127 -11.84 23.71 0.28
N ASN A 128 -12.25 22.45 0.16
CA ASN A 128 -11.54 21.32 0.74
C ASN A 128 -10.16 21.16 0.08
N LEU A 129 -10.04 21.30 -1.24
CA LEU A 129 -8.76 21.28 -1.95
C LEU A 129 -7.82 22.39 -1.48
N ARG A 130 -8.29 23.61 -1.22
CA ARG A 130 -7.44 24.68 -0.66
C ARG A 130 -6.98 24.38 0.77
N ALA A 131 -7.87 23.83 1.60
CA ALA A 131 -7.53 23.46 2.97
C ALA A 131 -6.51 22.30 2.98
N VAL A 132 -6.75 21.25 2.19
CA VAL A 132 -5.87 20.07 2.10
C VAL A 132 -4.55 20.40 1.40
N THR A 133 -4.53 21.24 0.36
CA THR A 133 -3.27 21.69 -0.25
C THR A 133 -2.44 22.54 0.70
N ARG A 134 -3.07 23.42 1.49
CA ARG A 134 -2.38 24.17 2.54
C ARG A 134 -1.83 23.24 3.61
N LEU A 135 -2.65 22.31 4.08
CA LEU A 135 -2.25 21.29 5.06
C LEU A 135 -1.08 20.46 4.53
N ALA A 136 -1.15 20.00 3.28
CA ALA A 136 -0.09 19.23 2.64
C ALA A 136 1.21 20.05 2.49
N ARG A 137 1.16 21.35 2.20
CA ARG A 137 2.38 22.17 2.15
C ARG A 137 3.01 22.41 3.53
N GLU A 138 2.19 22.56 4.56
CA GLU A 138 2.65 22.81 5.93
C GLU A 138 3.17 21.51 6.58
N HIS A 139 2.48 20.39 6.35
CA HIS A 139 2.69 19.11 7.01
C HIS A 139 3.21 17.98 6.11
N ALA A 140 3.62 18.27 4.87
CA ALA A 140 4.38 17.32 4.06
C ALA A 140 5.65 17.97 3.50
N VAL A 141 6.70 17.16 3.40
CA VAL A 141 7.99 17.56 2.80
C VAL A 141 8.34 16.57 1.71
N ARG A 142 8.58 17.10 0.50
CA ARG A 142 9.03 16.32 -0.66
C ARG A 142 10.46 16.70 -1.00
N SER A 143 11.27 15.72 -1.40
CA SER A 143 12.68 15.96 -1.75
C SER A 143 12.89 16.81 -3.00
N ASP A 144 11.94 16.80 -3.95
CA ASP A 144 11.96 17.62 -5.16
C ASP A 144 11.86 19.14 -4.89
N THR A 145 11.18 19.53 -3.82
CA THR A 145 11.04 20.93 -3.38
C THR A 145 12.25 21.48 -2.62
N LEU A 146 13.19 20.61 -2.24
CA LEU A 146 14.35 20.96 -1.43
C LEU A 146 15.56 21.39 -2.28
N ALA A 147 16.47 22.13 -1.66
CA ALA A 147 17.77 22.38 -2.26
C ALA A 147 18.53 21.06 -2.45
N ALA A 148 19.32 20.94 -3.53
CA ALA A 148 20.00 19.69 -3.91
C ALA A 148 20.72 18.93 -2.76
N PRO A 149 21.52 19.56 -1.87
CA PRO A 149 22.13 18.83 -0.76
C PRO A 149 21.10 18.30 0.25
N ALA A 150 20.06 19.08 0.54
CA ALA A 150 18.99 18.68 1.45
C ALA A 150 18.12 17.56 0.85
N ALA A 151 17.81 17.63 -0.44
CA ALA A 151 17.09 16.59 -1.16
C ALA A 151 17.79 15.23 -1.07
N ARG A 152 19.12 15.20 -1.22
CA ARG A 152 19.92 13.97 -1.10
C ARG A 152 19.87 13.37 0.30
N LEU A 153 19.99 14.20 1.34
CA LEU A 153 19.91 13.74 2.73
C LEU A 153 18.53 13.19 3.06
N LEU A 154 17.45 13.83 2.57
CA LEU A 154 16.09 13.33 2.79
C LEU A 154 15.89 11.95 2.15
N LYS A 155 16.33 11.76 0.89
CA LYS A 155 16.23 10.46 0.21
C LYS A 155 16.99 9.35 0.95
N ARG A 156 18.18 9.65 1.45
CA ARG A 156 18.97 8.72 2.29
C ARG A 156 18.22 8.34 3.56
N ALA A 157 17.65 9.33 4.26
CA ALA A 157 16.88 9.09 5.48
C ALA A 157 15.64 8.23 5.22
N GLN A 158 14.91 8.50 4.13
CA GLN A 158 13.73 7.73 3.73
C GLN A 158 14.10 6.29 3.38
N ALA A 159 15.20 6.07 2.64
CA ALA A 159 15.69 4.74 2.31
C ALA A 159 16.09 3.95 3.57
N ALA A 160 16.77 4.60 4.53
CA ALA A 160 17.10 3.98 5.81
C ALA A 160 15.84 3.62 6.62
N ALA A 161 14.86 4.51 6.68
CA ALA A 161 13.59 4.27 7.36
C ALA A 161 12.79 3.12 6.71
N ALA A 162 12.78 3.05 5.37
CA ALA A 162 12.16 1.94 4.64
C ALA A 162 12.85 0.61 4.96
N ALA A 163 14.18 0.56 4.93
CA ALA A 163 14.95 -0.63 5.27
C ALA A 163 14.71 -1.12 6.71
N ILE A 164 14.52 -0.21 7.67
CA ILE A 164 14.17 -0.57 9.06
C ILE A 164 12.76 -1.19 9.12
N ARG A 165 11.79 -0.62 8.39
CA ARG A 165 10.41 -1.13 8.36
C ARG A 165 10.28 -2.48 7.65
N GLU A 166 11.09 -2.71 6.63
CA GLU A 166 11.13 -3.97 5.88
C GLU A 166 11.90 -5.08 6.62
N SER A 167 12.65 -4.73 7.67
CA SER A 167 13.39 -5.69 8.49
C SER A 167 12.47 -6.74 9.11
N ARG A 168 12.89 -8.01 9.08
CA ARG A 168 12.12 -9.13 9.63
C ARG A 168 11.90 -8.94 11.13
N MET A 169 12.88 -8.41 11.87
CA MET A 169 12.74 -8.02 13.28
C MET A 169 11.55 -7.08 13.53
N HIS A 170 11.27 -6.15 12.61
CA HIS A 170 10.11 -5.27 12.70
C HIS A 170 8.81 -6.05 12.49
N SER A 171 8.77 -6.95 11.50
CA SER A 171 7.58 -7.75 11.20
C SER A 171 7.22 -8.77 12.30
N THR A 172 8.21 -9.36 12.95
CA THR A 172 8.03 -10.40 13.99
C THR A 172 7.93 -9.81 15.40
N ASP A 173 8.03 -8.48 15.54
CA ASP A 173 8.09 -7.75 16.82
C ASP A 173 9.09 -8.35 17.83
N LEU A 174 10.24 -8.78 17.32
CA LEU A 174 11.29 -9.34 18.16
C LEU A 174 11.76 -8.25 19.15
N ALA A 175 11.68 -8.55 20.45
CA ALA A 175 12.05 -7.66 21.55
C ALA A 175 11.29 -6.31 21.63
N GLY A 176 10.06 -6.23 21.12
CA GLY A 176 9.25 -4.99 21.15
C GLY A 176 9.79 -3.90 20.22
N LEU A 177 10.60 -4.29 19.23
CA LEU A 177 11.20 -3.36 18.27
C LEU A 177 10.15 -2.74 17.36
N ARG A 178 9.06 -3.46 17.05
CA ARG A 178 8.01 -2.94 16.18
C ARG A 178 7.37 -1.71 16.78
N HIS A 179 6.91 -1.82 18.04
CA HIS A 179 6.24 -0.74 18.73
C HIS A 179 7.12 0.52 18.84
N ARG A 180 8.39 0.36 19.28
CA ARG A 180 9.33 1.49 19.37
C ARG A 180 9.63 2.12 18.02
N THR A 181 9.74 1.31 16.97
CA THR A 181 10.00 1.80 15.62
C THR A 181 8.78 2.54 15.06
N GLU A 182 7.58 1.97 15.19
CA GLU A 182 6.33 2.60 14.73
C GLU A 182 6.07 3.94 15.43
N GLU A 183 6.43 4.06 16.70
CA GLU A 183 6.23 5.29 17.48
C GLU A 183 7.29 6.36 17.18
N HIS A 184 8.58 6.00 17.20
CA HIS A 184 9.65 7.00 17.14
C HIS A 184 10.15 7.31 15.73
N LEU A 185 10.16 6.33 14.82
CA LEU A 185 10.75 6.50 13.48
C LEU A 185 10.04 7.58 12.66
N PRO A 186 8.69 7.66 12.62
CA PRO A 186 8.01 8.72 11.89
C PRO A 186 8.34 10.11 12.43
N ALA A 187 8.43 10.27 13.75
CA ALA A 187 8.77 11.53 14.40
C ALA A 187 10.20 11.97 14.07
N GLU A 188 11.18 11.06 14.13
CA GLU A 188 12.57 11.36 13.76
C GLU A 188 12.70 11.75 12.27
N LEU A 189 12.02 11.02 11.38
CA LEU A 189 12.03 11.31 9.95
C LEU A 189 11.39 12.67 9.65
N TRP A 190 10.30 13.00 10.34
CA TRP A 190 9.65 14.31 10.23
C TRP A 190 10.56 15.45 10.70
N GLU A 191 11.26 15.28 11.82
CA GLU A 191 12.19 16.29 12.33
C GLU A 191 13.37 16.54 11.36
N ILE A 192 13.89 15.48 10.74
CA ILE A 192 14.90 15.59 9.68
C ILE A 192 14.30 16.37 8.50
N ALA A 193 13.13 15.97 8.02
CA ALA A 193 12.46 16.61 6.89
C ALA A 193 12.17 18.10 7.13
N ARG A 194 11.66 18.45 8.31
CA ARG A 194 11.39 19.82 8.75
C ARG A 194 12.66 20.67 8.75
N THR A 195 13.74 20.16 9.35
CA THR A 195 15.04 20.84 9.38
C THR A 195 15.57 21.10 7.97
N LEU A 196 15.46 20.11 7.07
CA LEU A 196 15.92 20.22 5.68
C LEU A 196 15.08 21.20 4.85
N ARG A 197 13.78 21.30 5.13
CA ARG A 197 12.87 22.30 4.53
C ARG A 197 13.25 23.72 4.97
N GLU A 198 13.48 23.92 6.27
CA GLU A 198 13.93 25.21 6.82
C GLU A 198 15.28 25.62 6.22
N TYR A 199 16.25 24.70 6.19
CA TYR A 199 17.54 24.91 5.53
C TYR A 199 17.36 25.32 4.06
N SER A 200 16.51 24.61 3.30
CA SER A 200 16.31 24.90 1.87
C SER A 200 15.66 26.27 1.63
N SER A 201 14.72 26.67 2.49
CA SER A 201 14.08 27.99 2.44
C SER A 201 15.09 29.13 2.69
N LEU A 202 15.94 28.97 3.71
CA LEU A 202 16.98 29.93 4.05
C LEU A 202 18.10 29.97 2.99
N ALA A 203 18.49 28.80 2.44
CA ALA A 203 19.49 28.71 1.39
C ALA A 203 19.04 29.42 0.09
N GLN A 204 17.76 29.29 -0.28
CA GLN A 204 17.18 30.02 -1.42
C GLN A 204 17.20 31.54 -1.19
N SER A 205 16.83 31.99 0.01
CA SER A 205 16.83 33.42 0.38
C SER A 205 18.24 34.04 0.33
N ASN A 206 19.27 33.25 0.64
CA ASN A 206 20.67 33.69 0.59
C ASN A 206 21.30 33.79 -0.80
N SER A 207 20.66 33.20 -1.83
CA SER A 207 21.22 33.16 -3.19
C SER A 207 21.03 34.46 -4.00
N GLY A 208 20.21 35.40 -3.50
CA GLY A 208 19.65 36.48 -4.30
C GLY A 208 20.30 37.87 -4.21
N GLY A 209 21.54 38.04 -3.71
CA GLY A 209 22.08 39.41 -3.60
C GLY A 209 23.60 39.55 -3.55
N GLU A 210 24.18 40.09 -4.62
CA GLU A 210 25.44 40.84 -4.59
C GLU A 210 25.14 42.23 -4.03
N GLY A 211 25.57 42.51 -2.80
CA GLY A 211 25.38 43.83 -2.18
C GLY A 211 26.52 44.14 -1.23
N GLU A 212 26.77 45.45 -1.03
CA GLU A 212 27.82 46.11 -0.23
C GLU A 212 28.60 45.23 0.77
N ASP A 213 29.92 45.44 0.84
CA ASP A 213 30.87 44.69 1.67
C ASP A 213 30.41 44.45 3.13
N ARG A 214 29.65 45.36 3.74
CA ARG A 214 29.09 45.16 5.10
C ARG A 214 28.06 44.04 5.20
N VAL A 215 27.28 43.77 4.15
CA VAL A 215 26.30 42.68 4.11
C VAL A 215 26.98 41.35 3.76
N ALA A 216 28.16 41.38 3.12
CA ALA A 216 28.92 40.20 2.76
C ALA A 216 29.37 39.38 3.98
N ASP A 217 29.83 40.04 5.04
CA ASP A 217 30.24 39.39 6.29
C ASP A 217 29.08 38.73 7.03
N LEU A 218 27.91 39.39 7.09
CA LEU A 218 26.69 38.79 7.66
C LEU A 218 26.26 37.55 6.86
N ARG A 219 26.23 37.63 5.52
CA ARG A 219 25.91 36.48 4.66
C ARG A 219 26.92 35.33 4.81
N LYS A 220 28.19 35.64 5.07
CA LYS A 220 29.22 34.62 5.35
C LYS A 220 28.93 33.89 6.67
N SER A 221 28.57 34.63 7.72
CA SER A 221 28.16 34.05 9.00
C SER A 221 26.93 33.16 8.84
N GLU A 222 25.92 33.62 8.09
CA GLU A 222 24.71 32.86 7.81
C GLU A 222 24.99 31.57 7.03
N ARG A 223 25.84 31.63 5.99
CA ARG A 223 26.29 30.43 5.25
C ARG A 223 27.01 29.43 6.16
N SER A 224 27.82 29.90 7.11
CA SER A 224 28.50 29.05 8.09
C SER A 224 27.51 28.37 9.06
N ALA A 225 26.49 29.10 9.50
CA ALA A 225 25.42 28.55 10.33
C ALA A 225 24.62 27.48 9.57
N LEU A 226 24.24 27.76 8.31
CA LEU A 226 23.54 26.79 7.45
C LEU A 226 24.38 25.53 7.18
N ALA A 227 25.70 25.67 6.99
CA ALA A 227 26.59 24.52 6.85
C ALA A 227 26.64 23.67 8.13
N THR A 228 26.59 24.31 9.30
CA THR A 228 26.56 23.61 10.60
C THR A 228 25.25 22.83 10.78
N VAL A 229 24.11 23.43 10.42
CA VAL A 229 22.81 22.76 10.43
C VAL A 229 22.83 21.53 9.52
N LEU A 230 23.30 21.69 8.28
CA LEU A 230 23.36 20.58 7.32
C LEU A 230 24.25 19.44 7.82
N THR A 231 25.42 19.75 8.39
CA THR A 231 26.35 18.77 8.97
C THR A 231 25.73 18.03 10.16
N SER A 232 24.99 18.74 11.02
CA SER A 232 24.28 18.14 12.15
C SER A 232 23.18 17.18 11.68
N THR A 233 22.40 17.59 10.68
CA THR A 233 21.37 16.75 10.06
C THR A 233 21.98 15.53 9.39
N GLU A 234 23.10 15.68 8.68
CA GLU A 234 23.82 14.56 8.07
C GLU A 234 24.21 13.50 9.10
N ARG A 235 24.75 13.88 10.25
CA ARG A 235 25.06 12.93 11.35
C ARG A 235 23.82 12.19 11.85
N ARG A 236 22.66 12.86 11.93
CA ARG A 236 21.39 12.20 12.29
C ARG A 236 20.99 11.17 11.23
N VAL A 237 21.14 11.49 9.95
CA VAL A 237 20.88 10.55 8.85
C VAL A 237 21.84 9.36 8.90
N GLU A 238 23.13 9.59 9.15
CA GLU A 238 24.12 8.51 9.31
C GLU A 238 23.82 7.58 10.49
N ALA A 239 23.34 8.13 11.60
CA ALA A 239 22.89 7.34 12.75
C ALA A 239 21.69 6.46 12.38
N LEU A 240 20.73 6.98 11.60
CA LEU A 240 19.59 6.22 11.11
C LEU A 240 20.01 5.11 10.13
N GLU A 241 20.94 5.39 9.23
CA GLU A 241 21.52 4.39 8.33
C GLU A 241 22.30 3.31 9.09
N LEU A 242 23.03 3.68 10.14
CA LEU A 242 23.69 2.72 11.01
C LEU A 242 22.66 1.82 11.70
N TYR A 243 21.56 2.39 12.19
CA TYR A 243 20.48 1.61 12.78
C TYR A 243 19.88 0.62 11.78
N ALA A 244 19.60 1.05 10.54
CA ALA A 244 19.14 0.17 9.46
C ALA A 244 20.11 -0.99 9.20
N ARG A 245 21.42 -0.71 9.15
CA ARG A 245 22.45 -1.76 8.99
C ARG A 245 22.45 -2.76 10.15
N ARG A 246 22.21 -2.30 11.38
CA ARG A 246 22.11 -3.17 12.57
C ARG A 246 20.87 -4.05 12.53
N CYS A 247 19.72 -3.53 12.09
CA CYS A 247 18.52 -4.33 11.85
C CYS A 247 18.78 -5.44 10.83
N ALA A 248 19.37 -5.10 9.68
CA ALA A 248 19.71 -6.10 8.66
C ALA A 248 20.74 -7.14 9.14
N GLU A 249 21.70 -6.76 9.99
CA GLU A 249 22.64 -7.69 10.60
C GLU A 249 21.94 -8.65 11.57
N ALA A 250 21.01 -8.13 12.37
CA ALA A 250 20.23 -8.94 13.30
C ALA A 250 19.30 -9.91 12.57
N ASP A 251 18.67 -9.49 11.47
CA ASP A 251 17.88 -10.38 10.60
C ASP A 251 18.71 -11.55 10.09
N ARG A 252 19.92 -11.31 9.58
CA ARG A 252 20.82 -12.38 9.12
C ARG A 252 21.19 -13.36 10.24
N ARG A 253 21.42 -12.86 11.45
CA ARG A 253 21.72 -13.72 12.62
C ARG A 253 20.50 -14.54 13.04
N TYR A 254 19.31 -13.97 12.97
CA TYR A 254 18.06 -14.67 13.24
C TYR A 254 17.81 -15.78 12.22
N GLU A 255 18.03 -15.52 10.93
CA GLU A 255 17.95 -16.54 9.88
C GLU A 255 18.96 -17.67 10.07
N ALA A 256 20.19 -17.33 10.47
CA ALA A 256 21.20 -18.34 10.79
C ALA A 256 20.80 -19.20 11.98
N LEU A 257 20.25 -18.60 13.04
CA LEU A 257 19.77 -19.34 14.21
C LEU A 257 18.63 -20.30 13.83
N ALA A 258 17.65 -19.83 13.06
CA ALA A 258 16.54 -20.67 12.58
C ALA A 258 17.04 -21.86 11.75
N ALA A 259 18.08 -21.67 10.93
CA ALA A 259 18.69 -22.75 10.18
C ALA A 259 19.40 -23.78 11.08
N VAL A 260 20.03 -23.35 12.18
CA VAL A 260 20.62 -24.27 13.16
C VAL A 260 19.54 -25.08 13.87
N GLU A 261 18.46 -24.43 14.32
CA GLU A 261 17.32 -25.10 14.97
C GLU A 261 16.69 -26.16 14.04
N GLU A 262 16.55 -25.87 12.75
CA GLU A 262 16.06 -26.84 11.77
C GLU A 262 17.01 -28.03 11.59
N LEU A 263 18.32 -27.79 11.59
CA LEU A 263 19.33 -28.85 11.50
C LEU A 263 19.33 -29.74 12.74
N GLU A 264 19.20 -29.17 13.94
CA GLU A 264 19.08 -29.92 15.19
C GLU A 264 17.82 -30.80 15.19
N ALA A 265 16.67 -30.25 14.80
CA ALA A 265 15.42 -31.00 14.67
C ALA A 265 15.48 -32.11 13.60
N ARG A 266 16.31 -31.93 12.55
CA ARG A 266 16.58 -33.00 11.57
C ARG A 266 17.52 -34.05 12.15
N GLY A 267 18.54 -33.65 12.90
CA GLY A 267 19.47 -34.54 13.58
C GLY A 267 18.76 -35.49 14.54
N GLU A 268 17.83 -34.96 15.35
CA GLU A 268 17.00 -35.77 16.26
C GLU A 268 16.20 -36.83 15.50
N ARG A 269 15.55 -36.46 14.39
CA ARG A 269 14.81 -37.40 13.52
C ARG A 269 15.71 -38.49 12.91
N VAL A 270 16.95 -38.14 12.54
CA VAL A 270 17.91 -39.12 12.02
C VAL A 270 18.33 -40.09 13.13
N MET A 271 18.60 -39.60 14.33
CA MET A 271 18.95 -40.44 15.47
C MET A 271 17.81 -41.39 15.86
N GLU A 272 16.56 -40.93 15.82
CA GLU A 272 15.40 -41.79 16.06
C GLU A 272 15.23 -42.86 14.97
N LEU A 273 15.48 -42.50 13.70
CA LEU A 273 15.46 -43.47 12.61
C LEU A 273 16.56 -44.53 12.76
N LEU A 274 17.77 -44.13 13.18
CA LEU A 274 18.87 -45.05 13.46
C LEU A 274 18.54 -45.98 14.63
N ALA A 275 17.96 -45.45 15.71
CA ALA A 275 17.53 -46.25 16.85
C ALA A 275 16.47 -47.29 16.46
N ARG A 276 15.49 -46.90 15.63
CA ARG A 276 14.47 -47.83 15.11
C ARG A 276 15.08 -48.90 14.20
N THR A 277 15.99 -48.51 13.30
CA THR A 277 16.66 -49.46 12.39
C THR A 277 17.52 -50.46 13.17
N ALA A 278 18.24 -50.01 14.19
CA ALA A 278 19.00 -50.90 15.06
C ALA A 278 18.09 -51.89 15.82
N ALA A 279 16.89 -51.46 16.23
CA ALA A 279 15.90 -52.37 16.83
C ALA A 279 15.35 -53.38 15.81
N ASP A 280 15.14 -52.96 14.56
CA ASP A 280 14.70 -53.84 13.46
C ASP A 280 15.75 -54.90 13.13
N ASP A 281 17.04 -54.56 13.15
CA ASP A 281 18.14 -55.51 12.93
C ASP A 281 18.18 -56.61 14.01
N VAL A 282 17.95 -56.25 15.28
CA VAL A 282 17.83 -57.21 16.39
C VAL A 282 16.61 -58.12 16.18
N ALA A 283 15.46 -57.56 15.81
CA ALA A 283 14.25 -58.34 15.53
C ALA A 283 14.44 -59.32 14.34
N ALA A 284 15.23 -58.92 13.34
CA ALA A 284 15.57 -59.77 12.20
C ALA A 284 16.45 -60.96 12.61
N GLU A 285 17.41 -60.75 13.52
CA GLU A 285 18.23 -61.83 14.08
C GLU A 285 17.39 -62.83 14.88
N ASP A 286 16.48 -62.34 15.73
CA ASP A 286 15.54 -63.20 16.46
C ASP A 286 14.63 -64.01 15.52
N SER A 287 14.16 -63.39 14.44
CA SER A 287 13.35 -64.06 13.43
C SER A 287 14.11 -65.18 12.72
N ARG A 288 15.40 -64.98 12.42
CA ARG A 288 16.27 -66.03 11.84
C ARG A 288 16.44 -67.19 12.83
N ARG A 289 16.71 -66.88 14.10
CA ARG A 289 16.83 -67.91 15.15
C ARG A 289 15.55 -68.72 15.30
N LEU A 290 14.37 -68.08 15.26
CA LEU A 290 13.08 -68.78 15.28
C LEU A 290 12.88 -69.66 14.04
N ALA A 291 13.31 -69.21 12.86
CA ALA A 291 13.27 -70.00 11.64
C ALA A 291 14.18 -71.24 11.71
N ASP A 292 15.40 -71.10 12.23
CA ASP A 292 16.33 -72.22 12.44
C ASP A 292 15.77 -73.24 13.44
N GLN A 293 15.13 -72.77 14.52
CA GLN A 293 14.44 -73.63 15.49
C GLN A 293 13.27 -74.39 14.86
N ALA A 294 12.49 -73.74 14.01
CA ALA A 294 11.39 -74.37 13.29
C ALA A 294 11.88 -75.43 12.29
N ALA A 295 12.99 -75.16 11.59
CA ALA A 295 13.62 -76.12 10.69
C ALA A 295 14.11 -77.37 11.43
N ALA A 296 14.84 -77.20 12.54
CA ALA A 296 15.30 -78.30 13.37
C ALA A 296 14.14 -79.15 13.95
N ALA A 297 13.04 -78.49 14.37
CA ALA A 297 11.85 -79.19 14.81
C ALA A 297 11.18 -80.00 13.68
N GLY A 298 11.16 -79.47 12.46
CA GLY A 298 10.65 -80.16 11.27
C GLY A 298 11.48 -81.39 10.89
N GLU A 299 12.81 -81.31 10.99
CA GLU A 299 13.70 -82.45 10.78
C GLU A 299 13.47 -83.56 11.81
N ALA A 300 13.39 -83.20 13.10
CA ALA A 300 13.12 -84.16 14.18
C ALA A 300 11.76 -84.86 14.02
N LEU A 301 10.72 -84.14 13.58
CA LEU A 301 9.41 -84.72 13.29
C LEU A 301 9.45 -85.66 12.08
N SER A 302 10.21 -85.31 11.05
CA SER A 302 10.38 -86.18 9.86
C SER A 302 11.11 -87.47 10.22
N GLU A 303 12.17 -87.37 11.02
CA GLU A 303 12.89 -88.53 11.55
C GLU A 303 11.99 -89.41 12.42
N ALA A 304 11.22 -88.82 13.33
CA ALA A 304 10.26 -89.56 14.16
C ALA A 304 9.17 -90.25 13.30
N LEU A 305 8.71 -89.61 12.23
CA LEU A 305 7.76 -90.20 11.29
C LEU A 305 8.36 -91.38 10.54
N ASP A 306 9.60 -91.27 10.08
CA ASP A 306 10.29 -92.35 9.37
C ASP A 306 10.57 -93.53 10.31
N GLN A 307 11.02 -93.29 11.54
CA GLN A 307 11.14 -94.32 12.57
C GLN A 307 9.79 -95.00 12.86
N ALA A 308 8.69 -94.23 12.92
CA ALA A 308 7.36 -94.78 13.11
C ALA A 308 6.88 -95.63 11.91
N LYS A 309 7.21 -95.23 10.68
CA LYS A 309 6.94 -96.04 9.48
C LYS A 309 7.72 -97.36 9.52
N ASP A 310 9.01 -97.30 9.83
CA ASP A 310 9.85 -98.50 9.93
C ASP A 310 9.33 -99.46 11.00
N ALA A 311 8.94 -98.94 12.16
CA ALA A 311 8.31 -99.73 13.22
C ALA A 311 6.97 -100.35 12.76
N ALA A 312 6.16 -99.62 11.99
CA ALA A 312 4.90 -100.12 11.45
C ALA A 312 5.11 -101.24 10.41
N VAL A 313 6.15 -101.15 9.57
CA VAL A 313 6.52 -102.20 8.61
C VAL A 313 6.93 -103.48 9.35
N ILE A 314 7.67 -103.38 10.45
CA ILE A 314 8.06 -104.53 11.29
C ILE A 314 6.84 -105.16 11.98
N ALA A 315 5.86 -104.35 12.38
CA ALA A 315 4.68 -104.81 13.11
C ALA A 315 3.57 -105.40 12.20
N LEU A 316 3.65 -105.21 10.88
CA LEU A 316 2.67 -105.75 9.93
C LEU A 316 3.07 -107.17 9.49
N PRO A 317 2.23 -108.20 9.73
CA PRO A 317 2.51 -109.57 9.27
C PRO A 317 2.48 -109.64 7.74
N GLU A 318 3.43 -110.38 7.16
CA GLU A 318 3.47 -110.64 5.71
C GLU A 318 2.13 -111.19 5.25
N ARG A 319 1.48 -110.46 4.34
CA ARG A 319 0.24 -110.91 3.72
C ARG A 319 0.62 -111.97 2.69
N ASP A 320 0.58 -113.23 3.12
CA ASP A 320 0.79 -114.40 2.26
C ASP A 320 -0.04 -114.24 0.97
N SER A 321 0.69 -114.21 -0.14
CA SER A 321 0.13 -114.22 -1.49
C SER A 321 0.21 -115.65 -2.03
N ALA A 322 -0.71 -116.52 -1.60
CA ALA A 322 -1.13 -117.75 -2.30
C ALA A 322 -2.36 -118.37 -1.60
#